data_AF-A0AAD6CXI3-F1
#
_entry.id   AF-A0AAD6CXI3-F1
#
_cell.length_a   1.000
_cell.length_b   1.000
_cell.length_c   1.000
_cell.angle_alpha   90.00
_cell.angle_beta   90.00
_cell.angle_gamma   90.00
#
_symmetry.space_group_name_H-M   'P 1'
#
loop_
_entity.id
_entity.type
_entity.pdbx_description
1 polymer ?
#
loop_
_entity_poly.entity_id
_entity_poly.type
_entity_poly.pdbx_seq_one_letter_code
_entity_poly.pdbx_strand_id
1 'polypeptide(L)'
;MKSDYEGPALSPLRDFDWEKTQPMQFRPFRGNDRYNLTMALENLDPSELILIDNTYKDRLEIRKKIIQQHHDIVVAVNDSSTADPRTRIAVSELYSFIFGTYLPTRYPDIFEVYQSTETKCEIFESHITGQKWPTSLSASTPTIRALEILAQTVDEDFLILLPEPEPAAPSGQPKYILQGYANCYPAGFNTREKLGLRLADIHSPVPGYMEKLERSMDRFFARIEPGRFVKRVSWSITSEAELFAAFGSIHGPAFPGNVDQRIMKPENLKLDQTLLRCERQTLHRLPKSKAVVFGFHTYTYPVRQIKDEGLGRDLAIAIDGLKKGNSPAMFEYKNANSQFLADFSTGRPQKVAGGPDYNNPEFWDDLESQPVRRPRVLHLGLSQLGLKLRDACVERHWNGNGIVNVDFSGEAVRLGQAYESQKPPSEAMHWQRADLLSWSHVSDLLPFAPFDVILDKSTSNAIATATDRHFASTDDLSQICPAVRELLDARPSIALSPVELLGLQLVPLTQKGTTWIVMSYSTFRFGGNSILAQYWTLRSRTPLKAPAGPVSSSAYTPDVFHWIYILDRK
;
A
#
# COMPACT_ATOMS: atom_id res chain seq x y z
N MET A 1 -15.07 39.63 18.25
CA MET A 1 -13.78 39.90 18.91
C MET A 1 -12.69 39.84 17.85
N LYS A 2 -11.94 40.93 17.67
CA LYS A 2 -10.66 40.89 16.95
C LYS A 2 -9.74 39.96 17.76
N SER A 3 -9.35 38.80 17.21
CA SER A 3 -8.31 38.00 17.86
C SER A 3 -6.97 38.54 17.38
N ASP A 4 -6.24 39.23 18.26
CA ASP A 4 -4.86 39.71 18.10
C ASP A 4 -3.85 38.54 18.04
N TYR A 5 -4.24 37.40 17.47
CA TYR A 5 -3.38 36.24 17.35
C TYR A 5 -2.48 36.40 16.13
N GLU A 6 -1.23 36.77 16.36
CA GLU A 6 -0.20 37.01 15.32
C GLU A 6 0.34 35.73 14.67
N GLY A 7 -0.12 34.55 15.12
CA GLY A 7 0.41 33.25 14.68
C GLY A 7 1.12 32.51 15.81
N PRO A 8 1.42 31.21 15.63
CA PRO A 8 2.14 30.44 16.65
C PRO A 8 3.59 30.92 16.75
N ALA A 9 4.13 30.95 17.97
CA ALA A 9 5.57 31.08 18.18
C ALA A 9 6.25 29.78 17.72
N LEU A 10 7.10 29.87 16.69
CA LEU A 10 7.80 28.73 16.11
C LEU A 10 9.29 28.82 16.46
N SER A 11 9.85 27.69 16.90
CA SER A 11 11.30 27.58 17.15
C SER A 11 12.02 27.08 15.90
N PRO A 12 13.01 27.80 15.34
CA PRO A 12 13.78 27.34 14.19
C PRO A 12 14.69 26.15 14.54
N LEU A 13 14.80 25.18 13.64
CA LEU A 13 15.90 24.19 13.64
C LEU A 13 16.96 24.65 12.66
N ARG A 14 18.04 25.23 13.20
CA ARG A 14 19.25 25.53 12.43
C ARG A 14 20.15 24.30 12.40
N ASP A 15 20.91 24.17 11.33
CA ASP A 15 21.83 23.05 11.08
C ASP A 15 21.12 21.68 11.09
N PHE A 16 19.85 21.66 10.67
CA PHE A 16 19.03 20.45 10.67
C PHE A 16 19.39 19.52 9.51
N ASP A 17 19.95 18.37 9.84
CA ASP A 17 20.27 17.30 8.88
C ASP A 17 19.08 16.33 8.74
N TRP A 18 18.23 16.61 7.74
CA TRP A 18 17.06 15.77 7.47
C TRP A 18 17.45 14.37 6.98
N GLU A 19 18.59 14.21 6.28
CA GLU A 19 19.04 12.92 5.72
C GLU A 19 19.48 11.94 6.83
N LYS A 20 19.94 12.46 7.97
CA LYS A 20 20.29 11.65 9.16
C LYS A 20 19.13 11.48 10.15
N THR A 21 18.08 12.28 10.02
CA THR A 21 16.94 12.24 10.94
C THR A 21 16.06 11.03 10.64
N GLN A 22 15.91 10.14 11.62
CA GLN A 22 15.07 8.94 11.46
C GLN A 22 13.59 9.25 11.70
N PRO A 23 12.67 8.54 11.02
CA PRO A 23 11.24 8.68 11.28
C PRO A 23 10.89 8.31 12.72
N MET A 24 9.90 9.01 13.29
CA MET A 24 9.36 8.68 14.60
C MET A 24 8.86 7.23 14.65
N GLN A 25 9.07 6.56 15.79
CA GLN A 25 8.62 5.18 16.03
C GLN A 25 7.47 5.17 17.03
N PHE A 26 6.25 4.89 16.56
CA PHE A 26 5.06 4.86 17.39
C PHE A 26 4.74 3.44 17.87
N ARG A 27 4.53 3.26 19.19
CA ARG A 27 4.08 2.00 19.81
C ARG A 27 2.83 2.22 20.69
N PRO A 28 1.74 2.79 20.13
CA PRO A 28 0.56 3.22 20.90
C PRO A 28 -0.25 2.05 21.50
N PHE A 29 0.12 0.82 21.15
CA PHE A 29 -0.48 -0.40 21.67
C PHE A 29 0.10 -0.84 23.03
N ARG A 30 1.30 -0.37 23.42
CA ARG A 30 1.95 -0.82 24.66
C ARG A 30 1.11 -0.47 25.89
N GLY A 31 1.01 -1.43 26.82
CA GLY A 31 0.29 -1.26 28.08
C GLY A 31 -1.24 -1.23 27.96
N ASN A 32 -1.79 -1.44 26.75
CA ASN A 32 -3.23 -1.40 26.53
C ASN A 32 -3.80 -2.81 26.43
N ASP A 33 -4.29 -3.38 27.53
CA ASP A 33 -4.98 -4.68 27.54
C ASP A 33 -6.50 -4.57 27.32
N ARG A 34 -7.02 -3.33 27.27
CA ARG A 34 -8.42 -2.98 27.01
C ARG A 34 -8.51 -1.74 26.13
N TYR A 35 -9.29 -1.83 25.06
CA TYR A 35 -9.51 -0.70 24.18
C TYR A 35 -10.68 0.16 24.66
N ASN A 36 -10.40 1.43 24.92
CA ASN A 36 -11.42 2.44 25.18
C ASN A 36 -11.45 3.44 24.03
N LEU A 37 -12.57 3.48 23.31
CA LEU A 37 -12.84 4.50 22.31
C LEU A 37 -12.94 5.86 23.00
N THR A 38 -11.90 6.67 22.88
CA THR A 38 -11.78 8.02 23.44
C THR A 38 -11.11 8.95 22.43
N MET A 39 -11.13 10.26 22.71
CA MET A 39 -10.43 11.23 21.88
C MET A 39 -8.90 11.15 22.02
N ALA A 40 -8.38 10.76 23.20
CA ALA A 40 -6.95 10.58 23.47
C ALA A 40 -6.04 11.72 22.96
N LEU A 41 -6.49 12.97 23.15
CA LEU A 41 -5.78 14.15 22.67
C LEU A 41 -4.75 14.64 23.68
N GLU A 42 -3.60 15.03 23.16
CA GLU A 42 -2.51 15.69 23.88
C GLU A 42 -2.23 17.05 23.26
N ASN A 43 -1.68 17.98 24.04
CA ASN A 43 -1.21 19.25 23.48
C ASN A 43 0.00 19.00 22.57
N LEU A 44 0.08 19.74 21.48
CA LEU A 44 1.17 19.69 20.50
C LEU A 44 1.87 21.05 20.51
N ASP A 45 3.20 21.04 20.61
CA ASP A 45 3.99 22.24 20.33
C ASP A 45 3.78 22.61 18.85
N PRO A 46 3.38 23.85 18.52
CA PRO A 46 3.22 24.26 17.13
C PRO A 46 4.46 23.97 16.28
N SER A 47 5.68 24.12 16.83
CA SER A 47 6.95 23.83 16.14
C SER A 47 7.09 22.37 15.71
N GLU A 48 6.33 21.45 16.32
CA GLU A 48 6.30 20.04 15.97
C GLU A 48 5.18 19.68 14.99
N LEU A 49 4.38 20.64 14.48
CA LEU A 49 3.23 20.38 13.61
C LEU A 49 3.55 19.46 12.43
N ILE A 50 4.59 19.79 11.64
CA ILE A 50 5.07 19.02 10.49
C ILE A 50 6.50 18.59 10.77
N LEU A 51 6.74 17.29 10.69
CA LEU A 51 8.05 16.69 10.92
C LEU A 51 8.67 16.29 9.57
N ILE A 52 9.97 16.51 9.42
CA ILE A 52 10.74 16.10 8.25
C ILE A 52 11.79 15.09 8.71
N ASP A 53 11.95 14.02 7.95
CA ASP A 53 12.92 12.97 8.19
C ASP A 53 13.52 12.48 6.86
N ASN A 54 14.42 11.51 6.94
CA ASN A 54 15.15 10.97 5.79
C ASN A 54 14.28 10.30 4.73
N THR A 55 13.00 10.05 5.00
CA THR A 55 12.05 9.47 4.02
C THR A 55 11.30 10.52 3.22
N TYR A 56 11.39 11.80 3.60
CA TYR A 56 10.62 12.91 3.02
C TYR A 56 10.69 12.94 1.48
N LYS A 57 11.89 12.88 0.90
CA LYS A 57 12.08 12.98 -0.55
C LYS A 57 11.38 11.83 -1.31
N ASP A 58 11.58 10.60 -0.87
CA ASP A 58 10.97 9.42 -1.51
C ASP A 58 9.45 9.44 -1.37
N ARG A 59 8.96 9.91 -0.22
CA ARG A 59 7.52 10.02 0.03
C ARG A 59 6.86 11.09 -0.84
N LEU A 60 7.52 12.23 -1.08
CA LEU A 60 7.01 13.22 -2.04
C LEU A 60 6.90 12.65 -3.47
N GLU A 61 7.83 11.80 -3.90
CA GLU A 61 7.74 11.12 -5.21
C GLU A 61 6.58 10.12 -5.26
N ILE A 62 6.31 9.40 -4.15
CA ILE A 62 5.12 8.55 -4.03
C ILE A 62 3.84 9.40 -4.11
N ARG A 63 3.78 10.54 -3.39
CA ARG A 63 2.63 11.47 -3.42
C ARG A 63 2.37 11.99 -4.84
N LYS A 64 3.42 12.39 -5.57
CA LYS A 64 3.29 12.81 -6.98
C LYS A 64 2.64 11.74 -7.86
N LYS A 65 3.08 10.48 -7.73
CA LYS A 65 2.50 9.35 -8.47
C LYS A 65 1.03 9.12 -8.11
N ILE A 66 0.69 9.16 -6.82
CA ILE A 66 -0.68 8.99 -6.34
C ILE A 66 -1.59 10.10 -6.86
N ILE A 67 -1.14 11.36 -6.80
CA ILE A 67 -1.92 12.51 -7.32
C ILE A 67 -2.17 12.34 -8.83
N GLN A 68 -1.18 11.88 -9.60
CA GLN A 68 -1.36 11.63 -11.03
C GLN A 68 -2.35 10.50 -11.33
N GLN A 69 -2.36 9.44 -10.52
CA GLN A 69 -3.19 8.25 -10.74
C GLN A 69 -4.61 8.36 -10.16
N HIS A 70 -4.77 9.13 -9.09
CA HIS A 70 -5.97 9.14 -8.25
C HIS A 70 -6.41 10.55 -7.84
N HIS A 71 -6.13 11.57 -8.67
CA HIS A 71 -6.35 13.00 -8.38
C HIS A 71 -7.65 13.30 -7.63
N ASP A 72 -8.80 12.92 -8.19
CA ASP A 72 -10.13 13.19 -7.63
C ASP A 72 -10.39 12.59 -6.24
N ILE A 73 -9.62 11.56 -5.85
CA ILE A 73 -9.73 10.85 -4.57
C ILE A 73 -8.85 11.48 -3.50
N VAL A 74 -7.74 12.10 -3.92
CA VAL A 74 -6.70 12.60 -3.01
C VAL A 74 -6.65 14.11 -2.92
N VAL A 75 -7.18 14.85 -3.90
CA VAL A 75 -7.30 16.30 -3.83
C VAL A 75 -8.67 16.74 -4.33
N ALA A 76 -9.43 17.43 -3.49
CA ALA A 76 -10.66 18.07 -3.93
C ALA A 76 -11.05 19.26 -3.05
N VAL A 77 -11.87 20.13 -3.63
CA VAL A 77 -12.56 21.24 -2.97
C VAL A 77 -14.05 21.03 -3.18
N ASN A 78 -14.87 21.32 -2.17
CA ASN A 78 -16.32 21.32 -2.30
C ASN A 78 -16.76 22.56 -3.09
N ASP A 79 -16.95 22.38 -4.39
CA ASP A 79 -17.30 23.40 -5.39
C ASP A 79 -18.74 23.25 -5.91
N SER A 80 -19.60 22.54 -5.17
CA SER A 80 -21.01 22.33 -5.51
C SER A 80 -21.82 23.64 -5.57
N SER A 81 -23.07 23.58 -6.04
CA SER A 81 -23.99 24.72 -6.01
C SER A 81 -24.27 25.26 -4.59
N THR A 82 -23.86 24.53 -3.55
CA THR A 82 -23.91 24.91 -2.12
C THR A 82 -22.52 25.22 -1.55
N ALA A 83 -21.52 25.43 -2.40
CA ALA A 83 -20.13 25.68 -2.00
C ALA A 83 -20.03 26.88 -1.06
N ASP A 84 -19.39 26.65 0.08
CA ASP A 84 -19.15 27.67 1.07
C ASP A 84 -18.03 28.61 0.60
N PRO A 85 -18.28 29.91 0.39
CA PRO A 85 -17.25 30.85 -0.06
C PRO A 85 -16.07 30.95 0.92
N ARG A 86 -16.27 30.58 2.20
CA ARG A 86 -15.22 30.54 3.22
C ARG A 86 -14.17 29.46 2.92
N THR A 87 -14.47 28.46 2.10
CA THR A 87 -13.55 27.37 1.75
C THR A 87 -12.27 27.90 1.10
N ARG A 88 -12.38 28.85 0.16
CA ARG A 88 -11.20 29.49 -0.45
C ARG A 88 -10.35 30.22 0.58
N ILE A 89 -10.98 30.94 1.51
CA ILE A 89 -10.29 31.69 2.56
C ILE A 89 -9.50 30.72 3.45
N ALA A 90 -10.13 29.61 3.87
CA ALA A 90 -9.50 28.59 4.71
C ALA A 90 -8.30 27.91 4.02
N VAL A 91 -8.46 27.49 2.76
CA VAL A 91 -7.39 26.88 1.97
C VAL A 91 -6.24 27.86 1.75
N SER A 92 -6.55 29.12 1.39
CA SER A 92 -5.53 30.15 1.16
C SER A 92 -4.77 30.49 2.43
N GLU A 93 -5.46 30.53 3.57
CA GLU A 93 -4.86 30.79 4.87
C GLU A 93 -3.93 29.66 5.30
N LEU A 94 -4.36 28.39 5.19
CA LEU A 94 -3.49 27.25 5.47
C LEU A 94 -2.27 27.26 4.54
N TYR A 95 -2.49 27.44 3.24
CA TYR A 95 -1.41 27.51 2.25
C TYR A 95 -0.38 28.60 2.62
N SER A 96 -0.86 29.81 2.93
CA SER A 96 0.03 30.94 3.26
C SER A 96 0.74 30.71 4.59
N PHE A 97 0.06 30.11 5.57
CA PHE A 97 0.69 29.73 6.83
C PHE A 97 1.80 28.70 6.61
N ILE A 98 1.58 27.66 5.80
CA ILE A 98 2.58 26.62 5.56
C ILE A 98 3.81 27.17 4.82
N PHE A 99 3.61 27.85 3.69
CA PHE A 99 4.70 28.27 2.81
C PHE A 99 5.31 29.62 3.18
N GLY A 100 4.51 30.56 3.70
CA GLY A 100 4.98 31.89 4.07
C GLY A 100 5.46 32.00 5.52
N THR A 101 5.13 31.05 6.39
CA THR A 101 5.46 31.14 7.82
C THR A 101 6.08 29.86 8.36
N TYR A 102 5.36 28.74 8.32
CA TYR A 102 5.72 27.53 9.07
C TYR A 102 7.03 26.90 8.60
N LEU A 103 7.08 26.44 7.34
CA LEU A 103 8.23 25.73 6.80
C LEU A 103 9.52 26.58 6.81
N PRO A 104 9.52 27.83 6.31
CA PRO A 104 10.74 28.65 6.33
C PRO A 104 11.16 29.07 7.75
N THR A 105 10.24 29.24 8.70
CA THR A 105 10.62 29.54 10.09
C THR A 105 11.15 28.32 10.82
N ARG A 106 10.52 27.15 10.63
CA ARG A 106 10.87 25.92 11.34
C ARG A 106 12.12 25.25 10.77
N TYR A 107 12.28 25.23 9.46
CA TYR A 107 13.39 24.57 8.75
C TYR A 107 14.08 25.56 7.78
N PRO A 108 14.71 26.62 8.32
CA PRO A 108 15.28 27.71 7.50
C PRO A 108 16.40 27.27 6.56
N ASP A 109 17.08 26.16 6.84
CA ASP A 109 18.15 25.63 5.97
C ASP A 109 17.61 24.75 4.84
N ILE A 110 16.33 24.36 4.90
CA ILE A 110 15.66 23.53 3.89
C ILE A 110 14.74 24.38 3.00
N PHE A 111 14.10 25.39 3.58
CA PHE A 111 13.13 26.22 2.90
C PHE A 111 13.46 27.70 3.06
N GLU A 112 13.51 28.39 1.92
CA GLU A 112 13.77 29.81 1.86
C GLU A 112 12.53 30.55 1.34
N VAL A 113 12.31 31.75 1.87
CA VAL A 113 11.37 32.71 1.28
C VAL A 113 12.15 33.95 0.87
N TYR A 114 11.98 34.35 -0.40
CA TYR A 114 12.62 35.54 -0.95
C TYR A 114 11.65 36.32 -1.84
N GLN A 115 11.93 37.61 -2.06
CA GLN A 115 11.14 38.44 -2.95
C GLN A 115 11.60 38.28 -4.40
N SER A 116 10.70 37.87 -5.30
CA SER A 116 11.00 37.76 -6.73
C SER A 116 11.24 39.13 -7.35
N THR A 117 12.34 39.27 -8.09
CA THR A 117 12.68 40.48 -8.83
C THR A 117 11.76 40.73 -10.02
N GLU A 118 11.20 39.66 -10.61
CA GLU A 118 10.31 39.74 -11.79
C GLU A 118 8.88 40.09 -11.39
N THR A 119 8.33 39.40 -10.38
CA THR A 119 6.90 39.51 -10.03
C THR A 119 6.64 40.37 -8.80
N LYS A 120 7.69 40.74 -8.06
CA LYS A 120 7.63 41.40 -6.73
C LYS A 120 6.87 40.62 -5.66
N CYS A 121 6.46 39.38 -5.95
CA CYS A 121 5.82 38.47 -5.00
C CYS A 121 6.86 37.73 -4.17
N GLU A 122 6.50 37.38 -2.93
CA GLU A 122 7.28 36.45 -2.11
C GLU A 122 7.16 35.03 -2.67
N ILE A 123 8.30 34.38 -2.85
CA ILE A 123 8.44 33.03 -3.38
C ILE A 123 9.06 32.16 -2.29
N PHE A 124 8.41 31.04 -2.01
CA PHE A 124 8.93 29.91 -1.26
C PHE A 124 9.74 29.01 -2.20
N GLU A 125 10.91 28.56 -1.75
CA GLU A 125 11.76 27.59 -2.43
C GLU A 125 12.13 26.45 -1.49
N SER A 126 12.04 25.20 -1.97
CA SER A 126 12.58 24.04 -1.29
C SER A 126 13.95 23.67 -1.87
N HIS A 127 15.00 23.69 -1.05
CA HIS A 127 16.34 23.29 -1.48
C HIS A 127 16.49 21.77 -1.67
N ILE A 128 15.56 20.96 -1.14
CA ILE A 128 15.54 19.50 -1.35
C ILE A 128 15.02 19.14 -2.74
N THR A 129 13.92 19.77 -3.16
CA THR A 129 13.21 19.40 -4.41
C THR A 129 13.42 20.40 -5.54
N GLY A 130 13.95 21.59 -5.27
CA GLY A 130 14.05 22.70 -6.21
C GLY A 130 12.71 23.34 -6.57
N GLN A 131 11.61 22.95 -5.94
CA GLN A 131 10.28 23.47 -6.23
C GLN A 131 10.13 24.90 -5.70
N LYS A 132 9.46 25.75 -6.48
CA LYS A 132 9.23 27.16 -6.17
C LYS A 132 7.74 27.48 -6.27
N TRP A 133 7.20 28.12 -5.24
CA TRP A 133 5.78 28.46 -5.14
C TRP A 133 5.59 29.87 -4.59
N PRO A 134 4.58 30.64 -5.01
CA PRO A 134 4.27 31.89 -4.33
C PRO A 134 3.81 31.59 -2.89
N THR A 135 4.16 32.44 -1.92
CA THR A 135 3.74 32.27 -0.51
C THR A 135 2.25 32.59 -0.29
N SER A 136 1.60 33.24 -1.25
CA SER A 136 0.17 33.55 -1.23
C SER A 136 -0.48 33.26 -2.58
N LEU A 137 -1.77 32.94 -2.56
CA LEU A 137 -2.54 32.65 -3.77
C LEU A 137 -3.07 33.94 -4.39
N SER A 138 -2.90 34.10 -5.71
CA SER A 138 -3.54 35.19 -6.43
C SER A 138 -5.06 34.96 -6.54
N ALA A 139 -5.82 36.03 -6.83
CA ALA A 139 -7.27 35.91 -7.04
C ALA A 139 -7.64 34.99 -8.21
N SER A 140 -6.77 34.84 -9.22
CA SER A 140 -7.01 34.01 -10.40
C SER A 140 -6.58 32.54 -10.22
N THR A 141 -5.75 32.21 -9.23
CA THR A 141 -5.36 30.82 -8.97
C THR A 141 -6.54 30.03 -8.42
N PRO A 142 -6.92 28.88 -9.04
CA PRO A 142 -7.97 28.01 -8.51
C PRO A 142 -7.64 27.48 -7.11
N THR A 143 -8.64 27.37 -6.25
CA THR A 143 -8.45 26.90 -4.87
C THR A 143 -7.85 25.50 -4.80
N ILE A 144 -8.25 24.60 -5.69
CA ILE A 144 -7.74 23.23 -5.76
C ILE A 144 -6.24 23.18 -6.01
N ARG A 145 -5.68 24.15 -6.75
CA ARG A 145 -4.25 24.22 -7.05
C ARG A 145 -3.41 24.38 -5.78
N ALA A 146 -3.92 25.08 -4.78
CA ALA A 146 -3.24 25.23 -3.49
C ALA A 146 -3.13 23.89 -2.74
N LEU A 147 -4.19 23.08 -2.78
CA LEU A 147 -4.21 21.74 -2.18
C LEU A 147 -3.28 20.79 -2.93
N GLU A 148 -3.20 20.87 -4.26
CA GLU A 148 -2.23 20.11 -5.05
C GLU A 148 -0.78 20.47 -4.67
N ILE A 149 -0.48 21.76 -4.49
CA ILE A 149 0.85 22.22 -4.10
C ILE A 149 1.19 21.75 -2.68
N LEU A 150 0.25 21.86 -1.74
CA LEU A 150 0.40 21.30 -0.38
C LEU A 150 0.68 19.79 -0.45
N ALA A 151 -0.10 19.04 -1.21
CA ALA A 151 0.04 17.59 -1.36
C ALA A 151 1.40 17.17 -1.97
N GLN A 152 1.95 17.97 -2.87
CA GLN A 152 3.23 17.68 -3.55
C GLN A 152 4.48 18.14 -2.77
N THR A 153 4.31 19.03 -1.79
CA THR A 153 5.43 19.65 -1.07
C THR A 153 5.47 19.25 0.40
N VAL A 154 4.35 18.89 0.99
CA VAL A 154 4.27 18.51 2.40
C VAL A 154 3.85 17.05 2.52
N ASP A 155 4.63 16.30 3.27
CA ASP A 155 4.35 14.90 3.62
C ASP A 155 3.42 14.81 4.85
N GLU A 156 2.33 15.55 4.79
CA GLU A 156 1.20 15.51 5.72
C GLU A 156 -0.06 15.58 4.88
N ASP A 157 -1.08 14.83 5.29
CA ASP A 157 -2.40 14.91 4.68
C ASP A 157 -3.27 15.89 5.45
N PHE A 158 -4.00 16.75 4.75
CA PHE A 158 -4.81 17.83 5.32
C PHE A 158 -6.27 17.69 4.94
N LEU A 159 -7.15 17.75 5.93
CA LEU A 159 -8.60 17.85 5.78
C LEU A 159 -9.07 19.16 6.42
N ILE A 160 -9.80 19.96 5.66
CA ILE A 160 -10.23 21.30 6.06
C ILE A 160 -11.72 21.28 6.32
N LEU A 161 -12.10 21.55 7.57
CA LEU A 161 -13.48 21.56 8.00
C LEU A 161 -13.94 22.97 8.36
N LEU A 162 -15.13 23.33 7.91
CA LEU A 162 -15.79 24.58 8.29
C LEU A 162 -17.08 24.27 9.07
N PRO A 163 -17.45 25.13 10.03
CA PRO A 163 -18.76 25.02 10.67
C PRO A 163 -19.86 25.27 9.64
N GLU A 164 -21.00 24.60 9.80
CA GLU A 164 -22.18 24.85 8.97
C GLU A 164 -22.53 26.35 8.91
N PRO A 165 -23.03 26.86 7.76
CA PRO A 165 -23.38 28.27 7.63
C PRO A 165 -24.53 28.72 8.53
N GLU A 166 -25.50 27.83 8.79
CA GLU A 166 -26.63 28.12 9.67
C GLU A 166 -26.28 27.87 11.14
N PRO A 167 -26.81 28.69 12.06
CA PRO A 167 -26.63 28.43 13.48
C PRO A 167 -27.26 27.07 13.83
N ALA A 168 -26.50 26.25 14.55
CA ALA A 168 -27.07 25.07 15.20
C ALA A 168 -28.34 25.50 15.94
N ALA A 169 -29.38 24.64 15.95
CA ALA A 169 -30.59 24.84 16.74
C ALA A 169 -30.23 25.43 18.12
N PRO A 170 -31.06 26.27 18.76
CA PRO A 170 -30.69 27.11 19.92
C PRO A 170 -30.04 26.41 21.14
N SER A 171 -29.94 25.08 21.15
CA SER A 171 -29.26 24.24 22.15
C SER A 171 -28.07 23.41 21.62
N GLY A 172 -27.69 23.52 20.34
CA GLY A 172 -26.71 22.67 19.66
C GLY A 172 -25.32 23.29 19.50
N GLN A 173 -24.29 22.44 19.50
CA GLN A 173 -22.93 22.83 19.10
C GLN A 173 -22.85 22.96 17.56
N PRO A 174 -21.98 23.84 17.01
CA PRO A 174 -21.78 23.93 15.58
C PRO A 174 -21.31 22.58 15.02
N LYS A 175 -21.95 22.14 13.94
CA LYS A 175 -21.55 20.94 13.20
C LYS A 175 -20.54 21.34 12.13
N TYR A 176 -19.57 20.47 11.85
CA TYR A 176 -18.49 20.73 10.90
C TYR A 176 -18.64 19.88 9.66
N ILE A 177 -18.39 20.48 8.49
CA ILE A 177 -18.45 19.84 7.17
C ILE A 177 -17.03 19.80 6.58
N LEU A 178 -16.67 18.68 5.93
CA LEU A 178 -15.45 18.59 5.14
C LEU A 178 -15.58 19.40 3.84
N GLN A 179 -14.80 20.47 3.70
CA GLN A 179 -14.91 21.41 2.58
C GLN A 179 -13.76 21.30 1.57
N GLY A 180 -12.64 20.70 1.95
CA GLY A 180 -11.55 20.44 1.04
C GLY A 180 -10.48 19.57 1.69
N TYR A 181 -9.68 18.91 0.86
CA TYR A 181 -8.61 18.03 1.35
C TYR A 181 -7.47 17.87 0.36
N ALA A 182 -6.31 17.56 0.93
CA ALA A 182 -5.13 17.00 0.29
C ALA A 182 -4.77 15.73 1.08
N ASN A 183 -5.24 14.56 0.64
CA ASN A 183 -5.21 13.30 1.36
C ASN A 183 -4.65 12.16 0.47
N CYS A 184 -3.33 12.10 0.34
CA CYS A 184 -2.62 11.12 -0.47
C CYS A 184 -2.51 9.75 0.20
N TYR A 185 -2.56 9.66 1.53
CA TYR A 185 -2.43 8.39 2.25
C TYR A 185 -3.70 8.04 3.04
N PRO A 186 -4.88 7.94 2.42
CA PRO A 186 -6.12 7.59 3.10
C PRO A 186 -6.08 6.17 3.65
N ALA A 187 -6.81 5.95 4.75
CA ALA A 187 -6.87 4.67 5.43
C ALA A 187 -8.24 3.97 5.32
N GLY A 188 -8.43 3.15 4.30
CA GLY A 188 -9.61 2.31 4.15
C GLY A 188 -10.89 3.04 3.75
N PHE A 189 -10.80 4.27 3.21
CA PHE A 189 -11.95 5.01 2.68
C PHE A 189 -11.56 5.87 1.47
N ASN A 190 -12.52 6.08 0.58
CA ASN A 190 -12.43 7.02 -0.51
C ASN A 190 -12.76 8.44 0.01
N THR A 191 -11.79 9.36 0.02
CA THR A 191 -11.99 10.72 0.54
C THR A 191 -13.02 11.51 -0.26
N ARG A 192 -13.17 11.24 -1.56
CA ARG A 192 -14.14 11.93 -2.42
C ARG A 192 -15.57 11.72 -1.95
N GLU A 193 -15.89 10.51 -1.49
CA GLU A 193 -17.21 10.16 -0.96
C GLU A 193 -17.50 10.83 0.39
N LYS A 194 -16.49 11.42 1.03
CA LYS A 194 -16.61 12.12 2.32
C LYS A 194 -16.72 13.64 2.16
N LEU A 195 -16.47 14.17 0.98
CA LEU A 195 -16.52 15.61 0.70
C LEU A 195 -17.95 16.14 0.87
N GLY A 196 -18.11 17.26 1.55
CA GLY A 196 -19.41 17.88 1.80
C GLY A 196 -20.24 17.19 2.89
N LEU A 197 -19.77 16.08 3.46
CA LEU A 197 -20.45 15.41 4.58
C LEU A 197 -20.10 16.08 5.93
N ARG A 198 -21.02 15.96 6.89
CA ARG A 198 -20.75 16.37 8.28
C ARG A 198 -19.76 15.42 8.93
N LEU A 199 -19.05 15.90 9.94
CA LEU A 199 -18.13 15.12 10.74
C LEU A 199 -18.77 13.83 11.28
N ALA A 200 -20.02 13.89 11.76
CA ALA A 200 -20.73 12.71 12.23
C ALA A 200 -21.01 11.69 11.12
N ASP A 201 -21.41 12.15 9.94
CA ASP A 201 -21.74 11.29 8.79
C ASP A 201 -20.50 10.59 8.23
N ILE A 202 -19.35 11.29 8.21
CA ILE A 202 -18.04 10.73 7.85
C ILE A 202 -17.69 9.55 8.77
N HIS A 203 -17.99 9.68 10.07
CA HIS A 203 -17.70 8.69 11.09
C HIS A 203 -18.80 7.64 11.30
N SER A 204 -19.89 7.67 10.52
CA SER A 204 -20.96 6.67 10.60
C SER A 204 -20.49 5.20 10.55
N PRO A 205 -19.40 4.81 9.85
CA PRO A 205 -18.92 3.43 9.86
C PRO A 205 -18.15 3.04 11.14
N VAL A 206 -17.83 3.98 12.04
CA VAL A 206 -17.00 3.75 13.23
C VAL A 206 -17.87 3.22 14.38
N PRO A 207 -17.66 1.97 14.85
CA PRO A 207 -18.49 1.39 15.88
C PRO A 207 -18.43 2.16 17.21
N GLY A 208 -19.60 2.59 17.71
CA GLY A 208 -19.73 3.31 18.96
C GLY A 208 -19.45 4.82 18.86
N TYR A 209 -19.24 5.37 17.66
CA TYR A 209 -18.94 6.79 17.48
C TYR A 209 -20.10 7.68 17.94
N MET A 210 -21.33 7.43 17.46
CA MET A 210 -22.49 8.27 17.77
C MET A 210 -22.78 8.30 19.27
N GLU A 211 -22.69 7.14 19.92
CA GLU A 211 -23.04 6.98 21.34
C GLU A 211 -21.96 7.54 22.27
N LYS A 212 -20.67 7.41 21.89
CA LYS A 212 -19.54 7.64 22.82
C LYS A 212 -18.69 8.85 22.47
N LEU A 213 -18.57 9.21 21.19
CA LEU A 213 -17.62 10.23 20.73
C LEU A 213 -18.29 11.48 20.18
N GLU A 214 -19.38 11.39 19.43
CA GLU A 214 -19.95 12.52 18.67
C GLU A 214 -20.09 13.79 19.53
N ARG A 215 -20.80 13.70 20.66
CA ARG A 215 -21.01 14.87 21.55
C ARG A 215 -19.72 15.44 22.10
N SER A 216 -18.73 14.60 22.40
CA SER A 216 -17.43 15.06 22.91
C SER A 216 -16.61 15.73 21.82
N MET A 217 -16.66 15.18 20.60
CA MET A 217 -15.95 15.68 19.44
C MET A 217 -16.53 17.01 18.98
N ASP A 218 -17.86 17.14 18.89
CA ASP A 218 -18.54 18.40 18.55
C ASP A 218 -18.17 19.52 19.54
N ARG A 219 -18.23 19.23 20.85
CA ARG A 219 -17.84 20.21 21.88
C ARG A 219 -16.37 20.60 21.75
N PHE A 220 -15.49 19.65 21.44
CA PHE A 220 -14.07 19.93 21.29
C PHE A 220 -13.80 20.80 20.05
N PHE A 221 -14.38 20.42 18.91
CA PHE A 221 -14.28 21.17 17.65
C PHE A 221 -14.90 22.56 17.77
N ALA A 222 -15.93 22.76 18.59
CA ALA A 222 -16.48 24.08 18.88
C ALA A 222 -15.56 24.94 19.76
N ARG A 223 -14.80 24.33 20.69
CA ARG A 223 -14.00 25.03 21.70
C ARG A 223 -12.51 25.21 21.39
N ILE A 224 -11.97 24.48 20.41
CA ILE A 224 -10.56 24.64 20.06
C ILE A 224 -10.32 26.07 19.56
N GLU A 225 -9.48 26.83 20.24
CA GLU A 225 -9.15 28.22 19.91
C GLU A 225 -7.92 28.29 18.99
N PRO A 226 -7.78 29.35 18.16
CA PRO A 226 -6.55 29.59 17.41
C PRO A 226 -5.33 29.61 18.34
N GLY A 227 -4.24 28.98 17.89
CA GLY A 227 -3.00 28.83 18.65
C GLY A 227 -2.95 27.64 19.59
N ARG A 228 -4.07 26.93 19.80
CA ARG A 228 -4.04 25.61 20.41
C ARG A 228 -3.91 24.54 19.34
N PHE A 229 -2.81 23.79 19.42
CA PHE A 229 -2.55 22.62 18.61
C PHE A 229 -2.66 21.38 19.48
N VAL A 230 -3.29 20.34 18.96
CA VAL A 230 -3.37 19.05 19.64
C VAL A 230 -2.95 17.93 18.70
N LYS A 231 -2.47 16.83 19.28
CA LYS A 231 -2.13 15.61 18.57
C LYS A 231 -2.72 14.38 19.24
N ARG A 232 -2.82 13.30 18.47
CA ARG A 232 -3.04 11.93 18.96
C ARG A 232 -2.41 10.95 17.98
N VAL A 233 -2.26 9.70 18.41
CA VAL A 233 -1.80 8.62 17.55
C VAL A 233 -2.92 7.59 17.42
N SER A 234 -3.37 7.38 16.19
CA SER A 234 -4.27 6.27 15.86
C SER A 234 -3.45 5.10 15.32
N TRP A 235 -3.94 3.87 15.46
CA TRP A 235 -3.28 2.70 14.90
C TRP A 235 -4.25 1.62 14.41
N SER A 236 -3.79 0.81 13.48
CA SER A 236 -4.50 -0.35 12.89
C SER A 236 -3.50 -1.37 12.35
N ILE A 237 -3.98 -2.59 12.09
CA ILE A 237 -3.20 -3.62 11.40
C ILE A 237 -3.70 -3.72 9.96
N THR A 238 -2.77 -3.77 9.02
CA THR A 238 -3.09 -3.80 7.59
C THR A 238 -2.25 -4.89 6.91
N SER A 239 -2.85 -5.62 5.98
CA SER A 239 -2.14 -6.59 5.13
C SER A 239 -1.98 -6.03 3.73
N GLU A 240 -0.77 -6.11 3.18
CA GLU A 240 -0.46 -5.69 1.80
C GLU A 240 -0.79 -4.21 1.45
N ALA A 241 -1.15 -3.39 2.44
CA ALA A 241 -1.57 -2.01 2.20
C ALA A 241 -0.34 -1.08 2.14
N GLU A 242 -0.06 -0.60 0.93
CA GLU A 242 0.84 0.53 0.69
C GLU A 242 0.30 1.82 1.36
N LEU A 243 1.07 2.92 1.33
CA LEU A 243 0.69 4.19 1.97
C LEU A 243 -0.68 4.71 1.49
N PHE A 244 -1.03 4.50 0.21
CA PHE A 244 -2.34 4.76 -0.35
C PHE A 244 -3.27 3.54 -0.23
N ALA A 245 -4.29 3.64 0.64
CA ALA A 245 -5.20 2.54 0.92
C ALA A 245 -6.68 2.97 0.87
N ALA A 246 -7.08 3.68 -0.20
CA ALA A 246 -8.43 4.25 -0.32
C ALA A 246 -9.57 3.22 -0.48
N PHE A 247 -9.29 2.03 -1.03
CA PHE A 247 -10.32 1.11 -1.55
C PHE A 247 -10.56 -0.15 -0.69
N GLY A 248 -10.30 -0.07 0.61
CA GLY A 248 -10.63 -1.15 1.55
C GLY A 248 -9.56 -2.23 1.68
N SER A 249 -8.75 -2.10 2.74
CA SER A 249 -7.89 -3.15 3.33
C SER A 249 -7.61 -2.92 4.83
N ILE A 250 -8.06 -1.79 5.38
CA ILE A 250 -7.69 -1.30 6.72
C ILE A 250 -8.85 -1.40 7.71
N HIS A 251 -10.08 -1.24 7.20
CA HIS A 251 -11.30 -1.36 7.98
C HIS A 251 -12.17 -2.52 7.48
N GLY A 252 -12.71 -3.30 8.42
CA GLY A 252 -13.65 -4.38 8.12
C GLY A 252 -14.96 -3.85 7.51
N PRO A 253 -15.76 -4.70 6.85
CA PRO A 253 -17.02 -4.28 6.25
C PRO A 253 -17.97 -3.68 7.31
N ALA A 254 -18.62 -2.56 6.97
CA ALA A 254 -19.49 -1.81 7.88
C ALA A 254 -20.81 -2.52 8.25
N PHE A 255 -21.08 -3.71 7.69
CA PHE A 255 -22.32 -4.46 7.91
C PHE A 255 -22.03 -5.93 8.27
N PRO A 256 -22.56 -6.44 9.39
CA PRO A 256 -22.49 -7.86 9.71
C PRO A 256 -23.40 -8.62 8.73
N GLY A 257 -22.81 -9.28 7.72
CA GLY A 257 -23.55 -10.10 6.76
C GLY A 257 -22.97 -10.15 5.35
N ASN A 258 -22.15 -9.17 4.94
CA ASN A 258 -21.38 -9.27 3.70
C ASN A 258 -20.04 -9.94 4.01
N VAL A 259 -20.10 -11.25 4.19
CA VAL A 259 -18.94 -12.09 4.47
C VAL A 259 -18.22 -12.41 3.16
N ASP A 260 -17.66 -11.40 2.50
CA ASP A 260 -16.55 -11.64 1.57
C ASP A 260 -15.30 -11.84 2.44
N GLN A 261 -15.19 -13.07 2.96
CA GLN A 261 -14.26 -13.50 4.00
C GLN A 261 -12.79 -13.29 3.58
N ARG A 262 -12.24 -12.12 3.86
CA ARG A 262 -10.78 -11.93 4.05
C ARG A 262 -10.41 -12.05 5.53
N ILE A 263 -11.03 -13.00 6.24
CA ILE A 263 -10.50 -13.47 7.53
C ILE A 263 -9.13 -14.07 7.20
N MET A 264 -8.04 -13.39 7.58
CA MET A 264 -6.71 -13.96 7.41
C MET A 264 -6.59 -15.19 8.30
N LYS A 265 -6.58 -16.36 7.67
CA LYS A 265 -6.21 -17.61 8.32
C LYS A 265 -4.72 -17.55 8.70
N PRO A 266 -4.28 -18.13 9.83
CA PRO A 266 -2.91 -18.01 10.33
C PRO A 266 -1.87 -18.48 9.31
N GLU A 267 -2.24 -19.52 8.56
CA GLU A 267 -1.47 -20.21 7.52
C GLU A 267 -1.10 -19.33 6.30
N ASN A 268 -1.80 -18.20 6.09
CA ASN A 268 -1.58 -17.30 4.95
C ASN A 268 -0.92 -15.96 5.32
N LEU A 269 -0.53 -15.78 6.59
CA LEU A 269 -0.02 -14.49 7.07
C LEU A 269 1.49 -14.36 6.86
N LYS A 270 1.88 -13.42 6.00
CA LYS A 270 3.29 -13.06 5.79
C LYS A 270 3.65 -11.90 6.72
N LEU A 271 4.48 -12.16 7.74
CA LEU A 271 4.90 -11.17 8.74
C LEU A 271 5.54 -9.93 8.12
N ASP A 272 6.27 -10.11 7.02
CA ASP A 272 6.92 -9.04 6.27
C ASP A 272 5.92 -8.18 5.47
N GLN A 273 4.70 -8.67 5.25
CA GLN A 273 3.64 -7.99 4.47
C GLN A 273 2.47 -7.51 5.35
N THR A 274 2.54 -7.79 6.65
CA THR A 274 1.57 -7.30 7.64
C THR A 274 2.18 -6.12 8.35
N LEU A 275 1.51 -4.98 8.31
CA LEU A 275 2.02 -3.71 8.79
C LEU A 275 1.18 -3.22 9.97
N LEU A 276 1.86 -2.76 11.00
CA LEU A 276 1.30 -1.82 11.96
C LEU A 276 1.28 -0.45 11.29
N ARG A 277 0.09 0.05 10.98
CA ARG A 277 -0.12 1.41 10.48
C ARG A 277 -0.44 2.32 11.65
N CYS A 278 0.33 3.38 11.82
CA CYS A 278 0.09 4.44 12.82
C CYS A 278 -0.09 5.78 12.13
N GLU A 279 -1.04 6.58 12.61
CA GLU A 279 -1.27 7.93 12.12
C GLU A 279 -1.09 8.92 13.25
N ARG A 280 -0.07 9.79 13.11
CA ARG A 280 0.09 10.96 13.97
C ARG A 280 -0.88 12.01 13.47
N GLN A 281 -2.02 12.13 14.15
CA GLN A 281 -3.11 13.01 13.78
C GLN A 281 -2.97 14.32 14.55
N THR A 282 -3.07 15.45 13.86
CA THR A 282 -3.00 16.80 14.42
C THR A 282 -4.31 17.55 14.17
N LEU A 283 -4.67 18.45 15.08
CA LEU A 283 -5.85 19.30 14.93
C LEU A 283 -5.54 20.71 15.42
N HIS A 284 -5.89 21.72 14.63
CA HIS A 284 -5.80 23.13 15.03
C HIS A 284 -6.84 23.99 14.31
N ARG A 285 -7.12 25.17 14.88
CA ARG A 285 -8.00 26.17 14.25
C ARG A 285 -7.18 27.28 13.60
N LEU A 286 -7.52 27.62 12.37
CA LEU A 286 -6.95 28.78 11.67
C LEU A 286 -7.53 30.10 12.23
N PRO A 287 -6.70 31.14 12.44
CA PRO A 287 -7.13 32.37 13.12
C PRO A 287 -8.11 33.23 12.33
N LYS A 288 -8.02 33.33 11.00
CA LYS A 288 -8.83 34.21 10.15
C LYS A 288 -10.11 33.53 9.69
N SER A 289 -10.00 32.39 9.02
CA SER A 289 -11.13 31.62 8.49
C SER A 289 -11.91 30.87 9.56
N LYS A 290 -11.31 30.65 10.74
CA LYS A 290 -11.83 29.81 11.83
C LYS A 290 -12.05 28.34 11.42
N ALA A 291 -11.53 27.93 10.26
CA ALA A 291 -11.56 26.53 9.82
C ALA A 291 -10.75 25.66 10.77
N VAL A 292 -11.21 24.43 10.95
CA VAL A 292 -10.47 23.39 11.66
C VAL A 292 -9.68 22.60 10.63
N VAL A 293 -8.38 22.51 10.82
CA VAL A 293 -7.47 21.72 10.00
C VAL A 293 -7.15 20.44 10.75
N PHE A 294 -7.54 19.32 10.18
CA PHE A 294 -7.15 17.99 10.62
C PHE A 294 -6.01 17.52 9.73
N GLY A 295 -4.81 17.43 10.30
CA GLY A 295 -3.61 16.94 9.62
C GLY A 295 -3.32 15.50 10.05
N PHE A 296 -2.67 14.69 9.21
CA PHE A 296 -2.04 13.48 9.69
C PHE A 296 -0.85 13.01 8.86
N HIS A 297 0.10 12.40 9.56
CA HIS A 297 1.23 11.70 8.97
C HIS A 297 1.11 10.20 9.21
N THR A 298 1.22 9.43 8.12
CA THR A 298 1.16 7.97 8.16
C THR A 298 2.54 7.33 8.29
N TYR A 299 2.68 6.50 9.31
CA TYR A 299 3.82 5.61 9.56
C TYR A 299 3.37 4.15 9.38
N THR A 300 4.23 3.33 8.77
CA THR A 300 4.00 1.89 8.62
C THR A 300 5.21 1.12 9.13
N TYR A 301 4.97 0.08 9.92
CA TYR A 301 6.01 -0.77 10.49
C TYR A 301 5.68 -2.24 10.22
N PRO A 302 6.57 -3.02 9.59
CA PRO A 302 6.37 -4.46 9.49
C PRO A 302 6.17 -5.08 10.89
N VAL A 303 5.19 -5.98 11.03
CA VAL A 303 4.95 -6.67 12.31
C VAL A 303 6.19 -7.49 12.72
N ARG A 304 6.98 -7.96 11.75
CA ARG A 304 8.30 -8.56 12.03
C ARG A 304 9.22 -7.62 12.80
N GLN A 305 9.31 -6.36 12.42
CA GLN A 305 10.11 -5.37 13.16
C GLN A 305 9.65 -5.27 14.61
N ILE A 306 8.33 -5.20 14.85
CA ILE A 306 7.77 -5.14 16.20
C ILE A 306 8.09 -6.40 17.02
N LYS A 307 8.12 -7.57 16.37
CA LYS A 307 8.53 -8.84 16.98
C LYS A 307 10.01 -8.82 17.35
N ASP A 308 10.87 -8.38 16.43
CA ASP A 308 12.33 -8.33 16.61
C ASP A 308 12.74 -7.33 17.69
N GLU A 309 11.92 -6.29 17.93
CA GLU A 309 12.02 -5.37 19.07
C GLU A 309 11.60 -5.99 20.42
N GLY A 310 11.11 -7.23 20.44
CA GLY A 310 10.59 -7.90 21.65
C GLY A 310 9.18 -7.45 22.05
N LEU A 311 8.51 -6.64 21.23
CA LEU A 311 7.19 -6.06 21.53
C LEU A 311 6.02 -6.87 20.95
N GLY A 312 6.30 -8.06 20.44
CA GLY A 312 5.27 -8.91 19.84
C GLY A 312 4.12 -9.21 20.81
N ARG A 313 4.46 -9.66 22.02
CA ARG A 313 3.45 -9.98 23.05
C ARG A 313 2.56 -8.78 23.39
N ASP A 314 3.14 -7.59 23.51
CA ASP A 314 2.42 -6.35 23.79
C ASP A 314 1.42 -6.03 22.67
N LEU A 315 1.84 -6.18 21.41
CA LEU A 315 0.97 -5.95 20.26
C LEU A 315 -0.22 -6.93 20.25
N ALA A 316 0.02 -8.22 20.55
CA ALA A 316 -1.07 -9.19 20.65
C ALA A 316 -2.06 -8.88 21.76
N ILE A 317 -1.56 -8.57 22.95
CA ILE A 317 -2.40 -8.19 24.09
C ILE A 317 -3.29 -7.00 23.72
N ALA A 318 -2.75 -6.01 23.01
CA ALA A 318 -3.50 -4.84 22.60
C ALA A 318 -4.55 -5.12 21.53
N ILE A 319 -4.24 -5.99 20.58
CA ILE A 319 -5.22 -6.37 19.57
C ILE A 319 -6.33 -7.23 20.19
N ASP A 320 -6.03 -8.18 21.07
CA ASP A 320 -7.04 -8.89 21.87
C ASP A 320 -7.82 -7.93 22.77
N GLY A 321 -7.14 -6.88 23.25
CA GLY A 321 -7.71 -5.77 23.98
C GLY A 321 -8.78 -5.01 23.20
N LEU A 322 -8.81 -5.05 21.86
CA LEU A 322 -9.89 -4.46 21.05
C LEU A 322 -11.24 -5.15 21.28
N LYS A 323 -11.25 -6.45 21.61
CA LYS A 323 -12.47 -7.18 22.00
C LYS A 323 -12.95 -6.78 23.40
N LYS A 324 -12.06 -6.18 24.19
CA LYS A 324 -12.28 -5.79 25.57
C LYS A 324 -12.48 -4.28 25.66
N GLY A 325 -13.11 -3.81 26.72
CA GLY A 325 -13.36 -2.38 26.92
C GLY A 325 -14.66 -1.90 26.31
N ASN A 326 -14.72 -0.63 25.91
CA ASN A 326 -16.00 0.05 25.72
C ASN A 326 -16.57 -0.04 24.30
N SER A 327 -15.84 -0.52 23.29
CA SER A 327 -16.37 -0.71 21.92
C SER A 327 -15.80 -2.00 21.28
N PRO A 328 -16.29 -3.19 21.66
CA PRO A 328 -15.75 -4.47 21.17
C PRO A 328 -15.80 -4.67 19.66
N ALA A 329 -16.78 -4.06 18.98
CA ALA A 329 -16.91 -4.08 17.52
C ALA A 329 -15.72 -3.42 16.80
N MET A 330 -14.87 -2.66 17.51
CA MET A 330 -13.62 -2.12 16.97
C MET A 330 -12.62 -3.20 16.56
N PHE A 331 -12.73 -4.41 17.11
CA PHE A 331 -11.90 -5.55 16.68
C PHE A 331 -12.12 -5.87 15.19
N GLU A 332 -13.37 -6.01 14.77
CA GLU A 332 -13.68 -6.26 13.35
C GLU A 332 -13.40 -5.02 12.49
N TYR A 333 -13.78 -3.83 12.99
CA TYR A 333 -13.57 -2.58 12.27
C TYR A 333 -12.10 -2.23 12.03
N LYS A 334 -11.16 -2.62 12.92
CA LYS A 334 -9.71 -2.42 12.70
C LYS A 334 -9.04 -3.58 11.97
N ASN A 335 -9.83 -4.47 11.36
CA ASN A 335 -9.36 -5.68 10.69
C ASN A 335 -8.47 -6.56 11.58
N ALA A 336 -8.74 -6.57 12.89
CA ALA A 336 -8.00 -7.38 13.86
C ALA A 336 -8.45 -8.85 13.87
N ASN A 337 -9.46 -9.21 13.04
CA ASN A 337 -10.00 -10.57 12.92
C ASN A 337 -9.10 -11.51 12.10
N SER A 338 -7.84 -11.13 11.85
CA SER A 338 -6.81 -12.10 11.50
C SER A 338 -6.67 -13.04 12.69
N GLN A 339 -6.80 -14.35 12.46
CA GLN A 339 -6.88 -15.41 13.47
C GLN A 339 -5.52 -15.66 14.17
N PHE A 340 -4.69 -14.61 14.23
CA PHE A 340 -3.25 -14.59 14.34
C PHE A 340 -2.72 -14.42 15.78
N LEU A 341 -3.57 -14.16 16.79
CA LEU A 341 -3.08 -13.66 18.09
C LEU A 341 -3.24 -14.61 19.27
N ALA A 342 -3.94 -15.72 19.07
CA ALA A 342 -3.95 -16.82 20.03
C ALA A 342 -2.57 -17.50 20.12
N ASP A 343 -1.86 -17.64 18.99
CA ASP A 343 -0.52 -18.25 18.93
C ASP A 343 0.59 -17.30 19.40
N PHE A 344 0.37 -15.99 19.34
CA PHE A 344 1.36 -14.97 19.68
C PHE A 344 1.43 -14.65 21.18
N SER A 345 0.43 -15.04 21.99
CA SER A 345 0.30 -14.63 23.40
C SER A 345 0.64 -15.71 24.44
N THR A 346 0.59 -17.01 24.12
CA THR A 346 0.65 -18.07 25.16
C THR A 346 1.80 -19.07 25.06
N GLY A 347 2.45 -19.27 23.90
CA GLY A 347 3.35 -20.42 23.75
C GLY A 347 2.69 -21.77 24.09
N ARG A 348 1.35 -21.84 24.04
CA ARG A 348 0.56 -23.05 24.30
C ARG A 348 -0.62 -23.09 23.32
N PRO A 349 -0.65 -24.02 22.36
CA PRO A 349 -1.85 -24.30 21.59
C PRO A 349 -2.83 -25.12 22.43
N GLN A 350 -4.10 -24.74 22.41
CA GLN A 350 -5.16 -25.55 22.98
C GLN A 350 -5.41 -26.77 22.07
N LYS A 351 -5.34 -27.97 22.68
CA LYS A 351 -5.49 -29.30 22.06
C LYS A 351 -6.61 -29.36 21.00
N VAL A 352 -6.24 -29.70 19.76
CA VAL A 352 -7.16 -30.32 18.79
C VAL A 352 -6.93 -31.83 18.86
N ALA A 353 -7.97 -32.61 19.14
CA ALA A 353 -7.86 -34.06 19.31
C ALA A 353 -7.45 -34.73 17.98
N GLY A 354 -6.32 -35.44 18.00
CA GLY A 354 -5.81 -36.21 16.85
C GLY A 354 -4.62 -35.60 16.09
N GLY A 355 -4.13 -34.42 16.49
CA GLY A 355 -2.89 -33.84 15.94
C GLY A 355 -1.61 -34.32 16.66
N PRO A 356 -0.41 -34.12 16.06
CA PRO A 356 0.87 -34.54 16.64
C PRO A 356 1.13 -33.91 18.02
N ASP A 357 1.95 -34.58 18.84
CA ASP A 357 2.21 -34.17 20.22
C ASP A 357 3.29 -33.09 20.31
N TYR A 358 2.85 -31.84 20.31
CA TYR A 358 3.67 -30.64 20.43
C TYR A 358 4.35 -30.45 21.81
N ASN A 359 4.27 -31.43 22.72
CA ASN A 359 4.99 -31.40 24.01
C ASN A 359 6.32 -32.18 23.99
N ASN A 360 6.66 -32.87 22.89
CA ASN A 360 7.97 -33.48 22.74
C ASN A 360 9.01 -32.39 22.41
N PRO A 361 10.08 -32.22 23.20
CA PRO A 361 11.18 -31.29 22.85
C PRO A 361 11.77 -31.59 21.47
N GLU A 362 11.82 -32.86 21.06
CA GLU A 362 12.29 -33.25 19.72
C GLU A 362 11.41 -32.68 18.61
N PHE A 363 10.12 -32.39 18.86
CA PHE A 363 9.23 -31.75 17.87
C PHE A 363 9.62 -30.28 17.61
N TRP A 364 10.07 -29.57 18.65
CA TRP A 364 10.49 -28.18 18.55
C TRP A 364 11.92 -28.07 18.01
N ASP A 365 12.79 -29.01 18.36
CA ASP A 365 14.09 -29.15 17.70
C ASP A 365 13.91 -29.47 16.21
N ASP A 366 12.89 -30.25 15.83
CA ASP A 366 12.51 -30.49 14.42
C ASP A 366 11.92 -29.25 13.75
N LEU A 367 11.23 -28.35 14.49
CA LEU A 367 10.59 -27.13 13.98
C LEU A 367 11.57 -25.95 13.81
N GLU A 368 12.48 -25.76 14.77
CA GLU A 368 13.58 -24.79 14.70
C GLU A 368 14.68 -25.23 13.73
N SER A 369 14.79 -26.53 13.47
CA SER A 369 15.61 -27.07 12.37
C SER A 369 14.89 -27.10 11.02
N GLN A 370 13.61 -26.71 10.93
CA GLN A 370 12.97 -26.58 9.62
C GLN A 370 13.58 -25.42 8.85
N PRO A 371 14.08 -25.67 7.63
CA PRO A 371 14.67 -24.63 6.83
C PRO A 371 13.62 -23.56 6.53
N VAL A 372 13.96 -22.30 6.74
CA VAL A 372 13.23 -21.13 6.20
C VAL A 372 12.75 -21.50 4.80
N ARG A 373 11.42 -21.58 4.58
CA ARG A 373 10.88 -21.93 3.26
C ARG A 373 11.27 -20.82 2.29
N ARG A 374 12.37 -21.03 1.58
CA ARG A 374 12.88 -20.12 0.55
C ARG A 374 11.95 -20.21 -0.66
N PRO A 375 11.53 -19.08 -1.23
CA PRO A 375 10.63 -19.10 -2.37
C PRO A 375 11.31 -19.76 -3.57
N ARG A 376 10.61 -20.73 -4.17
CA ARG A 376 11.06 -21.35 -5.41
C ARG A 376 10.51 -20.59 -6.60
N VAL A 377 11.40 -20.21 -7.50
CA VAL A 377 11.07 -19.35 -8.64
C VAL A 377 11.28 -20.12 -9.94
N LEU A 378 10.26 -20.13 -10.79
CA LEU A 378 10.38 -20.59 -12.16
C LEU A 378 10.48 -19.36 -13.07
N HIS A 379 11.59 -19.22 -13.78
CA HIS A 379 11.79 -18.17 -14.76
C HIS A 379 11.69 -18.74 -16.18
N LEU A 380 10.75 -18.20 -16.96
CA LEU A 380 10.44 -18.63 -18.32
C LEU A 380 11.20 -17.78 -19.34
N GLY A 381 12.11 -18.40 -20.06
CA GLY A 381 12.87 -17.86 -21.19
C GLY A 381 14.22 -17.23 -20.82
N LEU A 382 15.05 -17.00 -21.84
CA LEU A 382 16.36 -16.39 -21.72
C LEU A 382 16.23 -14.87 -21.57
N SER A 383 16.70 -14.36 -20.43
CA SER A 383 16.97 -12.93 -20.29
C SER A 383 17.89 -12.59 -19.13
N GLN A 384 18.41 -11.37 -19.14
CA GLN A 384 19.14 -10.76 -18.01
C GLN A 384 18.28 -10.69 -16.72
N LEU A 385 16.97 -10.93 -16.81
CA LEU A 385 16.09 -10.97 -15.64
C LEU A 385 16.47 -12.10 -14.68
N GLY A 386 16.86 -13.27 -15.18
CA GLY A 386 17.26 -14.40 -14.33
C GLY A 386 18.48 -14.06 -13.46
N LEU A 387 19.44 -13.33 -14.02
CA LEU A 387 20.62 -12.85 -13.29
C LEU A 387 20.26 -11.82 -12.23
N LYS A 388 19.46 -10.80 -12.60
CA LYS A 388 18.97 -9.80 -11.64
C LYS A 388 18.10 -10.40 -10.55
N LEU A 389 17.32 -11.44 -10.86
CA LEU A 389 16.53 -12.18 -9.89
C LEU A 389 17.44 -12.85 -8.87
N ARG A 390 18.48 -13.55 -9.32
CA ARG A 390 19.47 -14.16 -8.42
C ARG A 390 20.11 -13.11 -7.53
N ASP A 391 20.55 -11.99 -8.09
CA ASP A 391 21.18 -10.91 -7.31
C ASP A 391 20.22 -10.39 -6.22
N ALA A 392 18.95 -10.18 -6.58
CA ALA A 392 17.89 -9.80 -5.62
C ALA A 392 17.61 -10.88 -4.55
N CYS A 393 17.75 -12.17 -4.88
CA CYS A 393 17.66 -13.25 -3.91
C CYS A 393 18.86 -13.25 -2.96
N VAL A 394 20.08 -13.07 -3.48
CA VAL A 394 21.32 -13.01 -2.68
C VAL A 394 21.29 -11.82 -1.71
N GLU A 395 20.83 -10.65 -2.15
CA GLU A 395 20.62 -9.47 -1.28
C GLU A 395 19.68 -9.74 -0.10
N ARG A 396 18.76 -10.71 -0.25
CA ARG A 396 17.80 -11.12 0.79
C ARG A 396 18.26 -12.35 1.59
N HIS A 397 19.51 -12.79 1.39
CA HIS A 397 20.06 -14.02 1.95
C HIS A 397 19.27 -15.28 1.56
N TRP A 398 18.68 -15.29 0.37
CA TRP A 398 18.06 -16.46 -0.23
C TRP A 398 19.03 -17.15 -1.20
N ASN A 399 18.95 -18.48 -1.24
CA ASN A 399 19.80 -19.29 -2.10
C ASN A 399 19.36 -19.20 -3.57
N GLY A 400 20.32 -19.03 -4.47
CA GLY A 400 20.08 -19.02 -5.91
C GLY A 400 19.61 -20.36 -6.47
N ASN A 401 19.86 -21.47 -5.77
CA ASN A 401 19.38 -22.81 -6.13
C ASN A 401 17.86 -23.01 -6.00
N GLY A 402 17.14 -22.02 -5.45
CA GLY A 402 15.68 -21.98 -5.52
C GLY A 402 15.12 -21.52 -6.87
N ILE A 403 15.99 -21.07 -7.78
CA ILE A 403 15.60 -20.53 -9.09
C ILE A 403 15.85 -21.56 -10.17
N VAL A 404 14.82 -21.84 -10.98
CA VAL A 404 14.90 -22.67 -12.18
C VAL A 404 14.64 -21.80 -13.40
N ASN A 405 15.65 -21.64 -14.24
CA ASN A 405 15.53 -21.01 -15.55
C ASN A 405 15.19 -22.07 -16.60
N VAL A 406 14.19 -21.78 -17.42
CA VAL A 406 13.74 -22.69 -18.47
C VAL A 406 13.77 -21.99 -19.82
N ASP A 407 14.38 -22.62 -20.82
CA ASP A 407 14.35 -22.15 -22.20
C ASP A 407 14.27 -23.33 -23.17
N PHE A 408 13.68 -23.12 -24.36
CA PHE A 408 13.61 -24.16 -25.39
C PHE A 408 14.96 -24.33 -26.12
N SER A 409 15.78 -23.28 -26.16
CA SER A 409 17.09 -23.23 -26.79
C SER A 409 18.12 -23.99 -25.96
N GLY A 410 18.62 -25.10 -26.51
CA GLY A 410 19.67 -25.89 -25.88
C GLY A 410 20.97 -25.11 -25.66
N GLU A 411 21.29 -24.17 -26.55
CA GLU A 411 22.49 -23.34 -26.42
C GLU A 411 22.37 -22.32 -25.29
N ALA A 412 21.19 -21.71 -25.12
CA ALA A 412 20.91 -20.80 -24.01
C ALA A 412 21.07 -21.50 -22.66
N VAL A 413 20.50 -22.71 -22.54
CA VAL A 413 20.60 -23.56 -21.35
C VAL A 413 22.05 -23.96 -21.10
N ARG A 414 22.79 -24.39 -22.13
CA ARG A 414 24.21 -24.76 -22.02
C ARG A 414 25.07 -23.60 -21.50
N LEU A 415 24.87 -22.39 -22.03
CA LEU A 415 25.58 -21.18 -21.58
C LEU A 415 25.24 -20.83 -20.13
N GLY A 416 23.96 -20.92 -19.76
CA GLY A 416 23.50 -20.73 -18.39
C GLY A 416 24.16 -21.71 -17.42
N GLN A 417 24.14 -23.01 -17.74
CA GLN A 417 24.80 -24.05 -16.96
C GLN A 417 26.31 -23.82 -16.82
N ALA A 418 26.99 -23.43 -17.90
CA ALA A 418 28.42 -23.12 -17.88
C ALA A 418 28.77 -21.87 -17.04
N TYR A 419 27.87 -20.90 -16.98
CA TYR A 419 28.03 -19.71 -16.14
C TYR A 419 27.74 -20.00 -14.65
N GLU A 420 26.79 -20.90 -14.36
CA GLU A 420 26.45 -21.30 -12.99
C GLU A 420 27.42 -22.33 -12.40
N SER A 421 28.11 -23.13 -13.22
CA SER A 421 29.09 -24.13 -12.74
C SER A 421 30.30 -23.55 -12.02
N GLN A 422 30.55 -22.24 -12.17
CA GLN A 422 31.63 -21.52 -11.49
C GLN A 422 31.24 -21.04 -10.09
N LYS A 423 30.00 -21.27 -9.64
CA LYS A 423 29.45 -20.75 -8.38
C LYS A 423 29.25 -21.85 -7.34
N PRO A 424 29.18 -21.49 -6.04
CA PRO A 424 28.78 -22.43 -4.99
C PRO A 424 27.41 -23.06 -5.30
N PRO A 425 27.18 -24.36 -5.02
CA PRO A 425 25.90 -25.03 -5.29
C PRO A 425 24.68 -24.38 -4.62
N SER A 426 24.86 -23.64 -3.52
CA SER A 426 23.80 -22.88 -2.85
C SER A 426 23.40 -21.60 -3.59
N GLU A 427 24.26 -21.07 -4.45
CA GLU A 427 24.07 -19.81 -5.18
C GLU A 427 23.78 -20.05 -6.67
N ALA A 428 24.18 -21.21 -7.19
CA ALA A 428 23.98 -21.60 -8.57
C ALA A 428 22.48 -21.80 -8.87
N MET A 429 21.98 -21.11 -9.90
CA MET A 429 20.63 -21.36 -10.41
C MET A 429 20.57 -22.65 -11.24
N HIS A 430 19.40 -23.27 -11.27
CA HIS A 430 19.15 -24.39 -12.19
C HIS A 430 18.77 -23.88 -13.59
N TRP A 431 19.17 -24.64 -14.60
CA TRP A 431 18.88 -24.38 -16.00
C TRP A 431 18.39 -25.67 -16.65
N GLN A 432 17.15 -25.67 -17.09
CA GLN A 432 16.50 -26.82 -17.71
C GLN A 432 16.05 -26.47 -19.13
N ARG A 433 16.29 -27.38 -20.07
CA ARG A 433 15.70 -27.26 -21.41
C ARG A 433 14.29 -27.81 -21.38
N ALA A 434 13.31 -27.02 -21.78
CA ALA A 434 11.95 -27.52 -21.96
C ALA A 434 11.22 -26.78 -23.09
N ASP A 435 10.40 -27.52 -23.84
CA ASP A 435 9.34 -26.92 -24.65
C ASP A 435 8.12 -26.75 -23.74
N LEU A 436 7.78 -25.50 -23.45
CA LEU A 436 6.67 -25.16 -22.57
C LEU A 436 5.28 -25.46 -23.18
N LEU A 437 5.21 -25.96 -24.41
CA LEU A 437 4.00 -26.51 -25.05
C LEU A 437 3.97 -28.04 -25.11
N SER A 438 4.98 -28.71 -24.53
CA SER A 438 5.08 -30.18 -24.49
C SER A 438 5.13 -30.68 -23.05
N TRP A 439 4.08 -31.40 -22.63
CA TRP A 439 4.00 -31.90 -21.25
C TRP A 439 5.16 -32.82 -20.88
N SER A 440 5.64 -33.65 -21.81
CA SER A 440 6.81 -34.52 -21.60
C SER A 440 8.09 -33.76 -21.22
N HIS A 441 8.23 -32.51 -21.67
CA HIS A 441 9.34 -31.65 -21.29
C HIS A 441 9.02 -30.87 -20.02
N VAL A 442 7.78 -30.40 -19.86
CA VAL A 442 7.36 -29.65 -18.66
C VAL A 442 7.36 -30.54 -17.42
N SER A 443 7.06 -31.83 -17.54
CA SER A 443 7.10 -32.79 -16.44
C SER A 443 8.50 -32.97 -15.85
N ASP A 444 9.56 -32.71 -16.61
CA ASP A 444 10.94 -32.73 -16.10
C ASP A 444 11.20 -31.63 -15.05
N LEU A 445 10.29 -30.66 -14.93
CA LEU A 445 10.35 -29.60 -13.92
C LEU A 445 9.70 -30.01 -12.59
N LEU A 446 8.96 -31.12 -12.55
CA LEU A 446 8.28 -31.61 -11.34
C LEU A 446 9.22 -31.82 -10.14
N PRO A 447 10.47 -32.30 -10.29
CA PRO A 447 11.41 -32.40 -9.17
C PRO A 447 11.72 -31.05 -8.48
N PHE A 448 11.53 -29.93 -9.18
CA PHE A 448 11.76 -28.59 -8.64
C PHE A 448 10.48 -27.94 -8.08
N ALA A 449 9.30 -28.49 -8.42
CA ALA A 449 7.99 -27.99 -8.03
C ALA A 449 7.61 -28.36 -6.57
N PRO A 450 6.59 -27.70 -5.97
CA PRO A 450 5.85 -26.54 -6.47
C PRO A 450 6.63 -25.22 -6.43
N PHE A 451 6.47 -24.42 -7.48
CA PHE A 451 6.99 -23.05 -7.54
C PHE A 451 6.06 -22.06 -6.84
N ASP A 452 6.62 -21.13 -6.08
CA ASP A 452 5.89 -20.08 -5.39
C ASP A 452 5.71 -18.84 -6.28
N VAL A 453 6.64 -18.62 -7.22
CA VAL A 453 6.60 -17.52 -8.19
C VAL A 453 6.98 -18.01 -9.58
N ILE A 454 6.25 -17.56 -10.60
CA ILE A 454 6.61 -17.73 -12.00
C ILE A 454 6.89 -16.35 -12.60
N LEU A 455 8.05 -16.18 -13.23
CA LEU A 455 8.41 -14.97 -13.95
C LEU A 455 8.47 -15.25 -15.44
N ASP A 456 7.70 -14.50 -16.21
CA ASP A 456 7.70 -14.53 -17.66
C ASP A 456 8.05 -13.16 -18.20
N LYS A 457 9.22 -13.04 -18.83
CA LYS A 457 9.57 -11.86 -19.59
C LYS A 457 9.50 -12.17 -21.06
N SER A 458 8.37 -11.83 -21.68
CA SER A 458 8.09 -11.96 -23.12
C SER A 458 8.03 -13.38 -23.71
N THR A 459 8.16 -14.42 -22.90
CA THR A 459 8.08 -15.82 -23.33
C THR A 459 6.67 -16.18 -23.76
N SER A 460 5.64 -15.76 -23.02
CA SER A 460 4.25 -15.89 -23.49
C SER A 460 3.96 -15.13 -24.78
N ASN A 461 4.70 -14.06 -25.11
CA ASN A 461 4.54 -13.41 -26.42
C ASN A 461 5.06 -14.29 -27.55
N ALA A 462 6.23 -14.93 -27.36
CA ALA A 462 6.79 -15.85 -28.33
C ALA A 462 5.91 -17.10 -28.48
N ILE A 463 5.43 -17.66 -27.38
CA ILE A 463 4.51 -18.81 -27.39
C ILE A 463 3.22 -18.49 -28.13
N ALA A 464 2.67 -17.28 -27.96
CA ALA A 464 1.42 -16.89 -28.59
C ALA A 464 1.46 -16.84 -30.13
N THR A 465 2.63 -16.92 -30.76
CA THR A 465 2.73 -17.00 -32.23
C THR A 465 2.65 -18.44 -32.74
N ALA A 466 2.62 -19.44 -31.86
CA ALA A 466 2.42 -20.84 -32.24
C ALA A 466 0.97 -21.10 -32.67
N THR A 467 0.73 -22.23 -33.32
CA THR A 467 -0.60 -22.69 -33.68
C THR A 467 -1.31 -23.31 -32.47
N ASP A 468 -2.64 -23.17 -32.43
CA ASP A 468 -3.49 -23.85 -31.47
C ASP A 468 -3.22 -25.37 -31.47
N ARG A 469 -3.34 -25.98 -30.29
CA ARG A 469 -3.16 -27.43 -30.13
C ARG A 469 -4.49 -28.09 -29.81
N HIS A 470 -4.71 -29.21 -30.47
CA HIS A 470 -5.89 -30.04 -30.29
C HIS A 470 -5.54 -31.27 -29.46
N PHE A 471 -6.41 -31.60 -28.51
CA PHE A 471 -6.31 -32.79 -27.69
C PHE A 471 -7.63 -33.55 -27.73
N ALA A 472 -7.57 -34.87 -27.75
CA ALA A 472 -8.71 -35.77 -27.70
C ALA A 472 -8.55 -36.80 -26.57
N SER A 473 -9.66 -37.30 -26.04
CA SER A 473 -9.63 -38.34 -25.00
C SER A 473 -9.04 -39.68 -25.47
N THR A 474 -8.88 -39.87 -26.78
CA THR A 474 -8.24 -41.04 -27.42
C THR A 474 -6.72 -40.93 -27.54
N ASP A 475 -6.14 -39.76 -27.26
CA ASP A 475 -4.70 -39.54 -27.33
C ASP A 475 -3.98 -40.26 -26.17
N ASP A 476 -2.66 -40.43 -26.28
CA ASP A 476 -1.85 -40.97 -25.20
C ASP A 476 -1.85 -40.02 -23.99
N LEU A 477 -2.71 -40.33 -23.01
CA LEU A 477 -2.89 -39.54 -21.80
C LEU A 477 -1.61 -39.41 -20.95
N SER A 478 -0.59 -40.25 -21.15
CA SER A 478 0.70 -40.10 -20.46
C SER A 478 1.46 -38.86 -20.92
N GLN A 479 1.23 -38.41 -22.16
CA GLN A 479 1.86 -37.25 -22.78
C GLN A 479 1.03 -35.97 -22.61
N ILE A 480 -0.07 -36.01 -21.86
CA ILE A 480 -0.99 -34.88 -21.67
C ILE A 480 -0.94 -34.38 -20.24
N CYS A 481 -0.87 -33.05 -20.10
CA CYS A 481 -0.88 -32.38 -18.80
C CYS A 481 -2.11 -32.79 -17.98
N PRO A 482 -1.96 -33.12 -16.67
CA PRO A 482 -3.07 -33.43 -15.79
C PRO A 482 -4.25 -32.45 -15.85
N ALA A 483 -4.00 -31.14 -15.91
CA ALA A 483 -5.06 -30.12 -15.99
C ALA A 483 -5.80 -30.14 -17.34
N VAL A 484 -5.13 -30.53 -18.43
CA VAL A 484 -5.80 -30.71 -19.73
C VAL A 484 -6.63 -32.00 -19.71
N ARG A 485 -6.15 -33.07 -19.06
CA ARG A 485 -6.92 -34.32 -18.92
C ARG A 485 -8.23 -34.11 -18.14
N GLU A 486 -8.19 -33.34 -17.06
CA GLU A 486 -9.39 -32.98 -16.30
C GLU A 486 -10.45 -32.27 -17.17
N LEU A 487 -10.02 -31.43 -18.12
CA LEU A 487 -10.92 -30.80 -19.08
C LEU A 487 -11.45 -31.80 -20.12
N LEU A 488 -10.63 -32.78 -20.53
CA LEU A 488 -11.02 -33.83 -21.47
C LEU A 488 -12.04 -34.80 -20.87
N ASP A 489 -12.02 -35.03 -19.55
CA ASP A 489 -13.03 -35.83 -18.85
C ASP A 489 -14.43 -35.23 -19.01
N ALA A 490 -14.54 -33.89 -19.06
CA ALA A 490 -15.78 -33.16 -19.28
C ALA A 490 -16.09 -32.91 -20.77
N ARG A 491 -15.08 -32.97 -21.67
CA ARG A 491 -15.21 -32.66 -23.10
C ARG A 491 -14.33 -33.59 -23.95
N PRO A 492 -14.90 -34.42 -24.84
CA PRO A 492 -14.13 -35.45 -25.56
C PRO A 492 -13.03 -34.92 -26.48
N SER A 493 -13.08 -33.64 -26.85
CA SER A 493 -11.98 -32.95 -27.53
C SER A 493 -11.94 -31.47 -27.13
N ILE A 494 -10.75 -30.88 -27.15
CA ILE A 494 -10.54 -29.47 -26.85
C ILE A 494 -9.45 -28.88 -27.74
N ALA A 495 -9.68 -27.65 -28.22
CA ALA A 495 -8.68 -26.82 -28.87
C ALA A 495 -8.21 -25.77 -27.85
N LEU A 496 -6.90 -25.64 -27.69
CA LEU A 496 -6.29 -24.69 -26.76
C LEU A 496 -5.35 -23.77 -27.50
N SER A 497 -5.49 -22.46 -27.26
CA SER A 497 -4.46 -21.52 -27.70
C SER A 497 -3.13 -21.81 -27.00
N PRO A 498 -1.98 -21.46 -27.60
CA PRO A 498 -0.68 -21.73 -26.99
C PRO A 498 -0.52 -21.14 -25.57
N VAL A 499 -1.12 -19.98 -25.30
CA VAL A 499 -1.04 -19.32 -23.99
C VAL A 499 -1.94 -20.00 -22.96
N GLU A 500 -3.11 -20.49 -23.35
CA GLU A 500 -3.95 -21.31 -22.48
C GLU A 500 -3.26 -22.64 -22.15
N LEU A 501 -2.69 -23.29 -23.16
CA LEU A 501 -1.93 -24.52 -22.98
C LEU A 501 -0.70 -24.32 -22.08
N LEU A 502 0.03 -23.21 -22.23
CA LEU A 502 1.10 -22.83 -21.29
C LEU A 502 0.55 -22.73 -19.86
N GLY A 503 -0.51 -21.96 -19.65
CA GLY A 503 -1.08 -21.76 -18.32
C GLY A 503 -1.60 -23.04 -17.67
N LEU A 504 -2.16 -23.98 -18.45
CA LEU A 504 -2.59 -25.30 -17.98
C LEU A 504 -1.41 -26.20 -17.66
N GLN A 505 -0.33 -26.18 -18.45
CA GLN A 505 0.89 -26.94 -18.16
C GLN A 505 1.65 -26.45 -16.94
N LEU A 506 1.49 -25.17 -16.58
CA LEU A 506 2.04 -24.64 -15.33
C LEU A 506 1.25 -25.11 -14.10
N VAL A 507 -0.03 -25.51 -14.23
CA VAL A 507 -0.87 -25.89 -13.08
C VAL A 507 -0.22 -26.96 -12.19
N PRO A 508 0.28 -28.10 -12.70
CA PRO A 508 0.89 -29.14 -11.86
C PRO A 508 2.21 -28.72 -11.21
N LEU A 509 2.86 -27.66 -11.72
CA LEU A 509 4.11 -27.13 -11.18
C LEU A 509 3.87 -26.11 -10.05
N THR A 510 2.62 -25.83 -9.71
CA THR A 510 2.24 -24.72 -8.83
C THR A 510 1.30 -25.18 -7.73
N GLN A 511 1.11 -24.31 -6.74
CA GLN A 511 0.18 -24.51 -5.63
C GLN A 511 -0.75 -23.30 -5.54
N LYS A 512 -1.85 -23.42 -4.79
CA LYS A 512 -2.72 -22.29 -4.51
C LYS A 512 -1.91 -21.11 -3.94
N GLY A 513 -2.12 -19.92 -4.48
CA GLY A 513 -1.39 -18.71 -4.10
C GLY A 513 -0.05 -18.51 -4.81
N THR A 514 0.38 -19.41 -5.71
CA THR A 514 1.51 -19.14 -6.61
C THR A 514 1.20 -17.91 -7.48
N THR A 515 2.14 -16.98 -7.56
CA THR A 515 2.00 -15.76 -8.38
C THR A 515 2.76 -15.91 -9.69
N TRP A 516 2.08 -15.66 -10.80
CA TRP A 516 2.66 -15.62 -12.14
C TRP A 516 2.71 -14.17 -12.65
N ILE A 517 3.91 -13.63 -12.74
CA ILE A 517 4.18 -12.26 -13.18
C ILE A 517 4.66 -12.30 -14.62
N VAL A 518 3.98 -11.57 -15.50
CA VAL A 518 4.24 -11.58 -16.94
C VAL A 518 4.45 -10.18 -17.47
N MET A 519 5.59 -9.95 -18.11
CA MET A 519 5.83 -8.76 -18.92
C MET A 519 5.56 -9.08 -20.39
N SER A 520 4.45 -8.55 -20.92
CA SER A 520 3.94 -8.79 -22.26
C SER A 520 3.94 -7.51 -23.11
N TYR A 521 4.01 -7.65 -24.43
CA TYR A 521 3.87 -6.53 -25.38
C TYR A 521 2.42 -6.38 -25.86
N SER A 522 1.60 -7.42 -25.68
CA SER A 522 0.17 -7.39 -25.97
C SER A 522 -0.61 -6.78 -24.80
N THR A 523 -1.59 -5.93 -25.14
CA THR A 523 -2.55 -5.29 -24.22
C THR A 523 -3.66 -6.25 -23.76
N PHE A 524 -3.81 -7.42 -24.40
CA PHE A 524 -4.88 -8.40 -24.16
C PHE A 524 -4.39 -9.83 -23.95
N ARG A 525 -3.11 -10.05 -23.58
CA ARG A 525 -2.47 -11.38 -23.48
C ARG A 525 -3.28 -12.44 -22.73
N PHE A 526 -3.87 -12.05 -21.60
CA PHE A 526 -4.67 -12.93 -20.73
C PHE A 526 -6.15 -12.52 -20.66
N GLY A 527 -6.60 -11.61 -21.53
CA GLY A 527 -7.99 -11.16 -21.56
C GLY A 527 -8.88 -12.13 -22.33
N GLY A 528 -10.00 -12.56 -21.74
CA GLY A 528 -11.02 -13.37 -22.43
C GLY A 528 -10.80 -14.89 -22.46
N ASN A 529 -9.71 -15.41 -21.87
CA ASN A 529 -9.41 -16.85 -21.83
C ASN A 529 -10.23 -17.57 -20.74
N SER A 530 -11.43 -18.03 -21.11
CA SER A 530 -12.38 -18.67 -20.18
C SER A 530 -11.85 -19.94 -19.50
N ILE A 531 -10.96 -20.70 -20.17
CA ILE A 531 -10.37 -21.93 -19.64
C ILE A 531 -9.27 -21.60 -18.64
N LEU A 532 -8.37 -20.68 -18.99
CA LEU A 532 -7.29 -20.25 -18.11
C LEU A 532 -7.82 -19.67 -16.79
N ALA A 533 -8.95 -18.95 -16.86
CA ALA A 533 -9.63 -18.36 -15.72
C ALA A 533 -10.14 -19.41 -14.70
N GLN A 534 -10.22 -20.70 -15.03
CA GLN A 534 -10.59 -21.75 -14.08
C GLN A 534 -9.48 -22.03 -13.07
N TYR A 535 -8.22 -21.86 -13.47
CA TYR A 535 -7.05 -22.17 -12.65
C TYR A 535 -6.30 -20.92 -12.17
N TRP A 536 -6.41 -19.81 -12.91
CA TRP A 536 -5.68 -18.58 -12.67
C TRP A 536 -6.62 -17.38 -12.53
N THR A 537 -6.31 -16.49 -11.59
CA THR A 537 -7.03 -15.22 -11.39
C THR A 537 -6.15 -14.07 -11.83
N LEU A 538 -6.56 -13.32 -12.86
CA LEU A 538 -5.85 -12.09 -13.24
C LEU A 538 -6.10 -11.00 -12.17
N ARG A 539 -5.07 -10.66 -11.40
CA ARG A 539 -5.11 -9.66 -10.32
C ARG A 539 -4.91 -8.25 -10.81
N SER A 540 -3.94 -8.06 -11.69
CA SER A 540 -3.59 -6.74 -12.20
C SER A 540 -3.09 -6.81 -13.63
N ARG A 541 -3.32 -5.71 -14.34
CA ARG A 541 -2.79 -5.42 -15.67
C ARG A 541 -2.36 -3.95 -15.69
N THR A 542 -1.06 -3.71 -15.63
CA THR A 542 -0.49 -2.37 -15.48
C THR A 542 0.33 -2.00 -16.72
N PRO A 543 0.08 -0.83 -17.36
CA PRO A 543 0.91 -0.37 -18.45
C PRO A 543 2.30 0.04 -17.93
N LEU A 544 3.34 -0.37 -18.63
CA LEU A 544 4.73 -0.01 -18.37
C LEU A 544 5.28 0.70 -19.61
N LYS A 545 5.56 2.00 -19.51
CA LYS A 545 6.13 2.76 -20.62
C LYS A 545 7.46 2.13 -21.05
N ALA A 546 7.58 1.77 -22.32
CA ALA A 546 8.80 1.19 -22.87
C ALA A 546 9.90 2.27 -22.92
N PRO A 547 11.17 1.90 -22.72
CA PRO A 547 12.28 2.84 -22.88
C PRO A 547 12.28 3.45 -24.27
N ALA A 548 12.43 4.78 -24.36
CA ALA A 548 12.59 5.45 -25.64
C ALA A 548 13.93 5.05 -26.26
N GLY A 549 13.92 4.56 -27.50
CA GLY A 549 15.15 4.37 -28.27
C GLY A 549 15.80 5.71 -28.61
N PRO A 550 17.06 5.72 -29.10
CA PRO A 550 17.68 6.94 -29.59
C PRO A 550 16.91 7.44 -30.82
N VAL A 551 16.14 8.52 -30.64
CA VAL A 551 15.35 9.14 -31.72
C VAL A 551 16.09 10.37 -32.23
N SER A 552 16.08 10.54 -33.56
CA SER A 552 16.41 11.83 -34.20
C SER A 552 15.56 12.95 -33.59
N SER A 553 16.17 14.12 -33.35
CA SER A 553 15.56 15.28 -32.69
C SER A 553 14.38 15.91 -33.45
N SER A 554 14.03 15.39 -34.62
CA SER A 554 12.98 15.93 -35.50
C SER A 554 11.71 15.08 -35.59
N ALA A 555 11.60 13.95 -34.89
CA ALA A 555 10.45 13.04 -35.02
C ALA A 555 9.71 12.84 -33.68
N TYR A 556 8.43 13.19 -33.65
CA TYR A 556 7.53 12.82 -32.54
C TYR A 556 7.27 11.32 -32.58
N THR A 557 7.77 10.58 -31.59
CA THR A 557 7.53 9.14 -31.46
C THR A 557 6.44 8.90 -30.43
N PRO A 558 5.34 8.21 -30.77
CA PRO A 558 4.30 7.90 -29.80
C PRO A 558 4.84 7.02 -28.67
N ASP A 559 4.29 7.19 -27.48
CA ASP A 559 4.63 6.37 -26.33
C ASP A 559 4.27 4.90 -26.59
N VAL A 560 5.28 4.03 -26.57
CA VAL A 560 5.11 2.58 -26.63
C VAL A 560 5.01 2.05 -25.20
N PHE A 561 4.06 1.15 -24.95
CA PHE A 561 3.86 0.53 -23.65
C PHE A 561 4.03 -0.98 -23.72
N HIS A 562 4.77 -1.53 -22.77
CA HIS A 562 4.66 -2.92 -22.35
C HIS A 562 3.55 -3.05 -21.30
N TRP A 563 3.22 -4.28 -20.92
CA TRP A 563 2.15 -4.58 -19.96
C TRP A 563 2.65 -5.59 -18.96
N ILE A 564 2.49 -5.28 -17.67
CA ILE A 564 2.72 -6.22 -16.58
C ILE A 564 1.38 -6.84 -16.21
N TYR A 565 1.29 -8.16 -16.28
CA TYR A 565 0.17 -8.94 -15.78
C TYR A 565 0.60 -9.69 -14.54
N ILE A 566 -0.29 -9.75 -13.55
CA ILE A 566 -0.11 -10.57 -12.35
C ILE A 566 -1.29 -11.52 -12.26
N LEU A 567 -1.02 -12.82 -12.29
CA LEU A 567 -2.02 -13.87 -12.14
C LEU A 567 -1.74 -14.69 -10.87
N ASP A 568 -2.78 -15.02 -10.12
CA ASP A 568 -2.66 -15.89 -8.93
C ASP A 568 -3.30 -17.26 -9.19
N ARG A 569 -2.62 -18.33 -8.77
CA ARG A 569 -3.14 -19.70 -8.83
C ARG A 569 -4.29 -19.87 -7.81
N LYS A 570 -5.46 -20.28 -8.29
CA LYS A 570 -6.69 -20.51 -7.51
C LYS A 570 -6.62 -21.69 -6.53
#